data_AF-N9AHJ4-F1
#
_entry.id   AF-N9AHJ4-F1
#
_cell.length_a   1.000
_cell.length_b   1.000
_cell.length_c   1.000
_cell.angle_alpha   90.00
_cell.angle_beta   90.00
_cell.angle_gamma   90.00
#
_symmetry.space_group_name_H-M   'P 1'
#
loop_
_entity.id
_entity.type
_entity.pdbx_description
1 polymer ?
#
loop_
_entity_poly.entity_id
_entity_poly.type
_entity_poly.pdbx_seq_one_letter_code
_entity_poly.pdbx_strand_id
1 'polypeptide(L)'
;MMTHFNELHLILNKYLKWNKSHAKCFTLIMLALIVKQTCNLSSASKALPIKCLPQSFYRRIQRFFADQYFDYRQISQLIFNIFSFDKVQLTLDRTNWK
;
A
#
# COMPACT_ATOMS: atom_id res chain seq x y z
N MET A 1 3.98 -15.27 -6.11
CA MET A 1 2.91 -14.28 -5.81
C MET A 1 2.35 -14.43 -4.40
N MET A 2 1.90 -15.62 -4.01
CA MET A 2 1.41 -15.86 -2.64
C MET A 2 2.50 -15.69 -1.56
N THR A 3 3.74 -16.05 -1.88
CA THR A 3 4.94 -15.83 -1.05
C THR A 3 5.21 -14.34 -0.83
N HIS A 4 5.35 -13.56 -1.91
CA HIS A 4 5.55 -12.11 -1.84
C HIS A 4 4.41 -11.37 -1.13
N PHE A 5 3.17 -11.86 -1.27
CA PHE A 5 2.05 -11.33 -0.49
C PHE A 5 2.26 -11.54 1.01
N ASN A 6 2.61 -12.75 1.44
CA ASN A 6 2.78 -13.06 2.85
C ASN A 6 3.93 -12.26 3.47
N GLU A 7 5.07 -12.16 2.79
CA GLU A 7 6.23 -11.40 3.26
C GLU A 7 5.91 -9.90 3.39
N LEU A 8 5.36 -9.29 2.32
CA LEU A 8 4.97 -7.89 2.35
C LEU A 8 3.89 -7.63 3.39
N HIS A 9 2.91 -8.52 3.51
CA HIS A 9 1.88 -8.41 4.54
C HIS A 9 2.48 -8.43 5.94
N LEU A 10 3.42 -9.34 6.23
CA LEU A 10 4.09 -9.42 7.52
C LEU A 10 4.86 -8.14 7.85
N ILE A 11 5.63 -7.60 6.90
CA ILE A 11 6.36 -6.34 7.06
C ILE A 11 5.39 -5.19 7.36
N LEU A 12 4.35 -5.05 6.54
CA LEU A 12 3.35 -3.98 6.70
C LEU A 12 2.63 -4.10 8.05
N ASN A 13 2.17 -5.29 8.42
CA ASN A 13 1.38 -5.51 9.63
C ASN A 13 2.21 -5.38 10.93
N LYS A 14 3.55 -5.47 10.83
CA LYS A 14 4.46 -5.22 11.96
C LYS A 14 4.44 -3.74 12.39
N TYR A 15 4.34 -2.82 11.44
CA TYR A 15 4.45 -1.37 11.69
C TYR A 15 3.10 -0.65 11.61
N LEU A 16 2.19 -1.12 10.75
CA LEU A 16 0.86 -0.56 10.57
C LEU A 16 -0.11 -1.25 11.52
N LYS A 17 -0.61 -0.51 12.51
CA LYS A 17 -1.58 -1.00 13.50
C LYS A 17 -3.00 -0.97 12.95
N TRP A 18 -3.17 -1.43 11.72
CA TRP A 18 -4.44 -1.41 11.01
C TRP A 18 -5.24 -2.68 11.28
N ASN A 19 -6.54 -2.60 11.02
CA ASN A 19 -7.36 -3.81 11.05
C ASN A 19 -6.87 -4.82 9.98
N LYS A 20 -7.11 -6.10 10.22
CA LYS A 20 -6.60 -7.20 9.39
C LYS A 20 -7.05 -7.11 7.93
N SER A 21 -8.29 -6.68 7.67
CA SER A 21 -8.82 -6.58 6.31
C SER A 21 -8.18 -5.42 5.54
N HIS A 22 -7.93 -4.29 6.19
CA HIS A 22 -7.28 -3.12 5.62
C HIS A 22 -5.80 -3.38 5.35
N ALA A 23 -5.08 -4.00 6.28
CA ALA A 23 -3.70 -4.41 6.05
C ALA A 23 -3.59 -5.34 4.84
N LYS A 24 -4.46 -6.37 4.73
CA LYS A 24 -4.51 -7.25 3.55
C LYS A 24 -4.85 -6.50 2.26
N CYS A 25 -5.82 -5.59 2.32
CA CYS A 25 -6.23 -4.78 1.17
C CYS A 25 -5.06 -3.92 0.68
N PHE A 26 -4.36 -3.26 1.61
CA PHE A 26 -3.20 -2.44 1.30
C PHE A 26 -2.04 -3.25 0.71
N THR A 27 -1.77 -4.46 1.23
CA THR A 27 -0.78 -5.37 0.63
C THR A 27 -1.13 -5.67 -0.83
N LEU A 28 -2.40 -5.96 -1.14
CA LEU A 28 -2.85 -6.18 -2.52
C LEU A 28 -2.71 -4.92 -3.39
N ILE A 29 -3.06 -3.74 -2.85
CA ILE A 29 -2.90 -2.46 -3.56
C ILE A 29 -1.42 -2.24 -3.89
N MET A 30 -0.51 -2.37 -2.93
CA MET A 30 0.92 -2.20 -3.14
C MET A 30 1.46 -3.14 -4.22
N LEU A 31 1.11 -4.42 -4.18
CA LEU A 31 1.50 -5.37 -5.23
C LEU A 31 0.93 -4.98 -6.60
N ALA A 32 -0.33 -4.54 -6.65
CA ALA A 32 -0.95 -4.11 -7.90
C ALA A 32 -0.23 -2.88 -8.51
N LEU A 33 0.12 -1.90 -7.68
CA LEU A 33 0.86 -0.70 -8.09
C LEU A 33 2.25 -1.05 -8.60
N ILE A 34 2.99 -1.94 -7.92
CA ILE A 34 4.33 -2.38 -8.33
C ILE A 34 4.28 -3.16 -9.65
N VAL A 35 3.34 -4.09 -9.79
CA VAL A 35 3.23 -4.96 -10.98
C VAL A 35 2.75 -4.19 -12.21
N LYS A 36 1.80 -3.25 -12.05
CA LYS A 36 1.24 -2.49 -13.17
C LYS A 36 1.84 -1.11 -13.37
N GLN A 37 2.66 -0.63 -12.44
CA GLN A 37 3.31 0.69 -12.50
C GLN A 37 2.31 1.81 -12.83
N THR A 38 1.14 1.79 -12.19
CA THR A 38 0.03 2.70 -12.51
C THR A 38 -0.62 3.21 -11.24
N CYS A 39 -0.97 4.49 -11.22
CA CYS A 39 -1.79 5.08 -10.16
C CYS A 39 -3.31 5.01 -10.48
N ASN A 40 -3.70 4.50 -11.65
CA ASN A 40 -5.10 4.37 -12.01
C ASN A 40 -5.72 3.17 -11.28
N LEU A 41 -6.67 3.43 -10.37
CA LEU A 41 -7.28 2.40 -9.52
C LEU A 41 -8.05 1.33 -10.33
N SER A 42 -8.65 1.69 -11.47
CA SER A 42 -9.35 0.73 -12.34
C SER A 42 -8.36 -0.22 -13.00
N SER A 43 -7.24 0.29 -13.50
CA SER A 43 -6.12 -0.52 -14.02
C SER A 43 -5.50 -1.39 -12.93
N ALA A 44 -5.26 -0.85 -11.74
CA ALA A 44 -4.73 -1.59 -10.60
C ALA A 44 -5.67 -2.74 -10.17
N SER A 45 -6.99 -2.56 -10.27
CA SER A 45 -7.96 -3.60 -9.92
C SER A 45 -7.89 -4.85 -10.81
N LYS A 46 -7.27 -4.74 -11.99
CA LYS A 46 -7.06 -5.83 -12.96
C LYS A 46 -5.64 -6.40 -12.91
N ALA A 47 -4.80 -5.92 -11.98
CA ALA A 47 -3.37 -6.21 -11.94
C ALA A 47 -3.04 -7.63 -11.47
N LEU A 48 -3.86 -8.18 -10.57
CA LEU A 48 -3.53 -9.40 -9.82
C LEU A 48 -4.48 -10.55 -10.19
N PRO A 49 -3.97 -11.78 -10.38
CA PRO A 49 -4.77 -13.00 -10.59
C PRO A 49 -5.36 -13.51 -9.27
N ILE A 50 -6.26 -12.71 -8.68
CA ILE A 50 -7.00 -13.08 -7.46
C ILE A 50 -8.38 -13.63 -7.80
N LYS A 51 -8.96 -14.45 -6.91
CA LYS A 51 -10.31 -15.05 -7.08
C LYS A 51 -11.48 -14.03 -6.98
N CYS A 52 -11.20 -12.74 -7.06
CA CYS A 52 -12.17 -11.66 -6.90
C CYS A 52 -12.41 -10.98 -8.25
N LEU A 53 -13.66 -10.63 -8.55
CA LEU A 53 -13.98 -9.84 -9.74
C LEU A 53 -13.26 -8.47 -9.70
N PRO A 54 -12.71 -7.98 -10.82
CA PRO A 54 -12.01 -6.69 -10.86
C PRO A 54 -12.86 -5.54 -10.32
N GLN A 55 -14.16 -5.49 -10.64
CA GLN A 55 -15.08 -4.45 -10.16
C GLN A 55 -15.26 -4.49 -8.64
N SER A 56 -15.30 -5.70 -8.04
CA SER A 56 -15.37 -5.87 -6.59
C SER A 56 -14.08 -5.43 -5.91
N PHE A 57 -12.93 -5.70 -6.53
CA PHE A 57 -11.65 -5.22 -6.00
C PHE A 57 -11.53 -3.71 -6.14
N TYR A 58 -11.91 -3.12 -7.28
CA TYR A 58 -11.95 -1.67 -7.48
C TYR A 58 -12.74 -0.95 -6.38
N ARG A 59 -13.97 -1.41 -6.08
CA ARG A 59 -14.79 -0.86 -4.98
C ARG A 59 -14.09 -0.99 -3.62
N ARG A 60 -13.36 -2.09 -3.38
CA ARG A 60 -12.61 -2.30 -2.14
C ARG A 60 -11.45 -1.31 -2.01
N ILE A 61 -10.73 -1.03 -3.11
CA ILE A 61 -9.66 -0.03 -3.13
C ILE A 61 -10.23 1.36 -2.83
N GLN A 62 -11.37 1.72 -3.45
CA GLN A 62 -12.03 3.01 -3.20
C GLN A 62 -12.42 3.18 -1.73
N ARG A 63 -13.08 2.17 -1.13
CA ARG A 63 -13.44 2.20 0.30
C ARG A 63 -12.23 2.28 1.20
N PHE A 64 -11.18 1.52 0.88
CA PHE A 64 -9.94 1.58 1.64
C PHE A 64 -9.38 3.02 1.69
N PHE A 65 -9.27 3.71 0.55
CA PHE A 65 -8.78 5.09 0.55
C PHE A 65 -9.77 6.11 1.13
N ALA A 66 -11.07 5.83 1.13
CA ALA A 66 -12.06 6.69 1.76
C ALA A 66 -11.97 6.65 3.30
N ASP A 67 -11.73 5.46 3.87
CA ASP A 67 -11.88 5.23 5.30
C ASP A 67 -10.54 5.07 6.05
N GLN A 68 -9.45 4.69 5.36
CA GLN A 68 -8.18 4.41 6.02
C GLN A 68 -7.47 5.69 6.44
N TYR A 69 -7.24 5.83 7.75
CA TYR A 69 -6.34 6.85 8.29
C TYR A 69 -4.87 6.43 8.18
N PHE A 70 -4.05 7.30 7.63
CA PHE A 70 -2.59 7.10 7.52
C PHE A 70 -1.88 7.89 8.63
N ASP A 71 -1.54 7.19 9.71
CA ASP A 71 -0.72 7.77 10.77
C ASP A 71 0.72 7.98 10.28
N TYR A 72 1.11 9.23 10.07
CA TYR A 72 2.44 9.60 9.59
C TYR A 72 3.57 9.06 10.45
N ARG A 73 3.37 8.85 11.76
CA ARG A 73 4.38 8.24 12.64
C ARG A 73 4.56 6.75 12.34
N GLN A 74 3.48 6.04 12.06
CA GLN A 74 3.55 4.62 11.66
C GLN A 74 4.18 4.48 10.28
N ILE A 75 3.81 5.36 9.34
CA ILE A 75 4.40 5.38 8.00
C ILE A 75 5.89 5.71 8.04
N SER A 76 6.32 6.69 8.85
CA SER A 76 7.74 7.00 8.99
C SER A 76 8.53 5.84 9.62
N GLN A 77 8.00 5.21 10.66
CA GLN A 77 8.60 4.00 11.25
C GLN A 77 8.73 2.89 10.20
N LEU A 78 7.68 2.62 9.43
CA LEU A 78 7.71 1.63 8.35
C LEU A 78 8.85 1.93 7.36
N ILE A 79 8.93 3.17 6.85
CA ILE A 79 9.94 3.57 5.86
C ILE A 79 11.35 3.45 6.44
N PHE A 80 11.60 4.02 7.62
CA PHE A 80 12.93 3.96 8.26
C PHE A 80 13.40 2.52 8.50
N ASN A 81 12.48 1.63 8.88
CA ASN A 81 12.83 0.23 9.11
C ASN A 81 13.00 -0.59 7.82
N ILE A 82 12.27 -0.28 6.74
CA ILE A 82 12.46 -0.96 5.44
C ILE A 82 13.84 -0.65 4.86
N PHE A 83 14.29 0.60 4.98
CA PHE A 83 15.55 1.05 4.40
C PHE A 83 16.72 1.09 5.39
N SER A 84 16.48 0.73 6.66
CA SER A 84 17.47 0.78 7.74
C SER A 84 18.18 2.15 7.82
N PHE A 85 17.42 3.23 7.73
CA PHE A 85 17.97 4.58 7.79
C PHE A 85 18.46 4.90 9.20
N ASP A 86 19.67 5.46 9.29
CA ASP A 86 20.29 5.94 10.54
C ASP A 86 20.44 7.47 10.53
N LYS A 87 21.09 8.01 9.49
CA LYS A 87 21.19 9.45 9.23
C LYS A 87 20.38 9.81 7.99
N VAL A 88 19.57 10.86 8.10
CA VAL A 88 18.73 11.34 7.01
C VAL A 88 19.01 12.81 6.72
N GLN A 89 18.90 13.18 5.45
CA GLN A 89 18.92 14.58 5.01
C GLN A 89 17.48 15.03 4.72
N LEU A 90 17.10 16.20 5.24
CA LEU A 90 15.82 16.81 4.91
C LEU A 90 15.95 17.54 3.57
N THR A 91 15.27 17.03 2.55
CA THR A 91 15.13 17.68 1.25
C THR A 91 13.70 18.20 1.13
N LEU A 92 13.55 19.50 0.86
CA LEU A 92 12.25 20.15 0.67
C LEU A 92 12.14 20.61 -0.78
N ASP A 93 11.14 20.10 -1.49
CA ASP A 93 10.78 20.51 -2.85
C ASP A 93 9.27 20.78 -2.92
N ARG A 94 8.85 21.68 -3.81
CA ARG A 94 7.42 22.03 -3.97
C ARG A 94 6.84 21.29 -5.17
N THR A 95 5.98 20.30 -4.90
CA THR A 95 5.14 19.69 -5.94
C THR A 95 3.76 20.35 -5.96
N ASN A 96 3.31 20.81 -7.14
CA ASN A 96 1.94 21.27 -7.35
C ASN A 96 1.13 20.12 -7.98
N TRP A 97 0.19 19.58 -7.23
CA TRP A 97 -0.77 18.59 -7.70
C TRP A 97 -1.95 19.35 -8.32
N LYS A 98 -1.94 19.52 -9.65
CA LYS A 98 -3.08 20.02 -10.44
C LYS A 98 -3.99 18.90 -10.89
#